data_AF-A0A916B5J9-F1
#
_entry.id   AF-A0A916B5J9-F1
#
_cell.length_a   1.000
_cell.length_b   1.000
_cell.length_c   1.000
_cell.angle_alpha   90.00
_cell.angle_beta   90.00
_cell.angle_gamma   90.00
#
_symmetry.space_group_name_H-M   'P 1'
#
loop_
_entity.id
_entity.type
_entity.pdbx_description
1 polymer ?
#
loop_
_entity_poly.entity_id
_entity_poly.type
_entity_poly.pdbx_seq_one_letter_code
_entity_poly.pdbx_strand_id
1 'polypeptide(L)'
;MSQHHDHDHSHGHDHDHHHDQAQHSDGTLSFEDKMIKLLEHWIKHNEDHVASYRDWAQKAQSHGLPEAGDRLSEVAELTAGLTGKFEQILATLKK
;
A
#
# COMPACT_ATOMS: atom_id res chain seq x y z
N MET A 1 -21.66 13.37 46.62
CA MET A 1 -20.39 14.11 46.79
C MET A 1 -19.35 13.40 45.95
N SER A 2 -18.88 14.09 44.92
CA SER A 2 -18.09 13.61 43.78
C SER A 2 -16.64 13.26 44.13
N GLN A 3 -16.02 12.39 43.34
CA GLN A 3 -14.68 12.64 42.81
C GLN A 3 -14.41 11.74 41.60
N HIS A 4 -14.56 12.33 40.41
CA HIS A 4 -13.95 11.88 39.16
C HIS A 4 -12.47 12.28 39.18
N HIS A 5 -11.60 11.43 38.65
CA HIS A 5 -10.23 11.80 38.30
C HIS A 5 -10.07 11.69 36.79
N ASP A 6 -10.23 12.84 36.13
CA ASP A 6 -9.78 13.09 34.77
C ASP A 6 -8.26 13.27 34.78
N HIS A 7 -7.53 12.45 34.02
CA HIS A 7 -6.11 12.66 33.75
C HIS A 7 -5.94 13.18 32.32
N ASP A 8 -5.82 14.50 32.21
CA ASP A 8 -5.30 15.21 31.04
C ASP A 8 -3.78 15.01 30.98
N HIS A 9 -3.29 14.36 29.91
CA HIS A 9 -1.88 14.32 29.57
C HIS A 9 -1.66 15.05 28.26
N SER A 10 -1.50 16.37 28.36
CA SER A 10 -0.90 17.21 27.34
C SER A 10 0.60 16.92 27.26
N HIS A 11 1.06 16.31 26.16
CA HIS A 11 2.48 16.30 25.78
C HIS A 11 2.66 17.22 24.58
N GLY A 12 3.02 18.47 24.88
CA GLY A 12 3.55 19.39 23.87
C GLY A 12 4.98 18.97 23.51
N HIS A 13 5.15 18.39 22.33
CA HIS A 13 6.45 18.25 21.69
C HIS A 13 6.56 19.30 20.59
N ASP A 14 7.07 20.48 20.96
CA ASP A 14 7.65 21.43 20.01
C ASP A 14 8.93 20.84 19.44
N HIS A 15 8.83 20.24 18.25
CA HIS A 15 9.98 19.90 17.43
C HIS A 15 10.11 20.93 16.30
N ASP A 16 10.80 22.01 16.63
CA ASP A 16 11.35 22.95 15.64
C ASP A 16 12.45 22.23 14.85
N HIS A 17 12.07 21.62 13.73
CA HIS A 17 13.00 21.03 12.77
C HIS A 17 13.39 22.08 11.74
N HIS A 18 14.32 22.95 12.14
CA HIS A 18 15.06 23.78 11.21
C HIS A 18 16.00 22.90 10.37
N HIS A 19 15.52 22.43 9.22
CA HIS A 19 16.38 21.82 8.20
C HIS A 19 17.07 22.91 7.39
N ASP A 20 18.15 23.47 7.94
CA ASP A 20 19.23 24.00 7.10
C ASP A 20 19.96 22.77 6.52
N GLN A 21 19.48 22.29 5.38
CA GLN A 21 20.18 21.26 4.63
C GLN A 21 20.80 21.89 3.39
N ALA A 22 22.03 22.34 3.59
CA ALA A 22 23.03 22.52 2.56
C ALA A 22 22.94 21.41 1.49
N GLN A 23 22.67 21.83 0.26
CA GLN A 23 23.19 21.28 -1.00
C GLN A 23 23.28 19.75 -1.07
N HIS A 24 22.13 19.09 -1.26
CA HIS A 24 22.12 17.82 -2.00
C HIS A 24 21.95 18.15 -3.47
N SER A 25 22.97 17.78 -4.24
CA SER A 25 22.96 17.68 -5.70
C SER A 25 21.59 17.22 -6.20
N ASP A 26 20.98 18.06 -7.04
CA ASP A 26 19.73 17.83 -7.78
C ASP A 26 19.85 16.61 -8.72
N GLY A 27 19.81 15.42 -8.13
CA GLY A 27 19.67 14.13 -8.80
C GLY A 27 18.19 13.76 -8.93
N THR A 28 17.36 14.72 -9.36
CA THR A 28 15.94 14.48 -9.58
C THR A 28 15.78 13.37 -10.61
N LEU A 29 15.20 12.24 -10.19
CA LEU A 29 14.88 11.10 -11.05
C LEU A 29 14.18 11.59 -12.33
N SER A 30 14.56 11.01 -13.48
CA SER A 30 13.81 11.19 -14.73
C SER A 30 12.34 10.85 -14.50
N PHE A 31 11.45 11.41 -15.32
CA PHE A 31 10.05 11.00 -15.31
C PHE A 31 9.91 9.48 -15.49
N GLU A 32 10.74 8.89 -16.36
CA GLU A 32 10.78 7.44 -16.59
C GLU A 32 11.21 6.67 -15.35
N ASP A 33 12.27 7.12 -14.66
CA ASP A 33 12.73 6.51 -13.41
C ASP A 33 11.67 6.57 -12.30
N LYS A 34 10.93 7.68 -12.22
CA LYS A 34 9.81 7.83 -11.28
C LYS A 34 8.69 6.84 -11.61
N MET A 35 8.37 6.69 -12.90
CA MET A 35 7.33 5.77 -13.37
C MET A 35 7.72 4.31 -13.12
N ILE A 36 8.97 3.94 -13.36
CA ILE A 36 9.51 2.60 -13.06
C ILE A 36 9.34 2.28 -11.57
N LYS A 37 9.76 3.19 -10.68
CA LYS A 37 9.64 3.00 -9.23
C LYS A 37 8.18 2.86 -8.77
N LEU A 38 7.27 3.64 -9.35
CA LEU A 38 5.84 3.54 -9.04
C LEU A 38 5.25 2.20 -9.50
N LEU A 39 5.57 1.76 -10.72
CA LEU A 39 5.10 0.48 -11.25
C LEU A 39 5.60 -0.70 -10.42
N GLU A 40 6.88 -0.71 -10.05
CA GLU A 40 7.46 -1.74 -9.18
C GLU A 40 6.79 -1.77 -7.80
N HIS A 41 6.51 -0.60 -7.23
CA HIS A 41 5.79 -0.50 -5.96
C HIS A 41 4.36 -1.03 -6.06
N TRP A 42 3.62 -0.64 -7.10
CA TRP A 42 2.23 -1.10 -7.29
C TRP A 42 2.14 -2.59 -7.60
N ILE A 43 3.07 -3.15 -8.37
CA ILE A 43 3.16 -4.59 -8.63
C ILE A 43 3.27 -5.34 -7.31
N LYS A 44 4.28 -5.01 -6.50
CA LYS A 44 4.49 -5.67 -5.21
C LYS A 44 3.27 -5.54 -4.28
N HIS A 45 2.69 -4.34 -4.20
CA HIS A 45 1.53 -4.09 -3.36
C HIS A 45 0.30 -4.89 -3.82
N ASN A 46 0.10 -5.02 -5.13
CA ASN A 46 -0.97 -5.82 -5.67
C ASN A 46 -0.76 -7.31 -5.39
N GLU A 47 0.47 -7.83 -5.47
CA GLU A 47 0.78 -9.21 -5.10
C GLU A 47 0.42 -9.50 -3.63
N ASP A 48 0.77 -8.59 -2.72
CA ASP A 48 0.40 -8.66 -1.30
C ASP A 48 -1.14 -8.68 -1.13
N HIS A 49 -1.85 -7.84 -1.89
CA HIS A 49 -3.31 -7.83 -1.89
C HIS A 49 -3.92 -9.12 -2.42
N VAL A 50 -3.42 -9.65 -3.55
CA VAL A 50 -3.90 -10.92 -4.12
C VAL A 50 -3.75 -12.06 -3.12
N ALA A 51 -2.61 -12.15 -2.45
CA ALA A 51 -2.38 -13.16 -1.41
C ALA A 51 -3.38 -13.03 -0.25
N SER A 52 -3.58 -11.80 0.24
CA SER A 52 -4.53 -11.51 1.32
C SER A 52 -5.97 -11.83 0.93
N TYR A 53 -6.39 -11.43 -0.28
CA TYR A 53 -7.76 -11.69 -0.76
C TYR A 53 -8.04 -13.18 -0.93
N ARG A 54 -7.07 -13.96 -1.42
CA ARG A 54 -7.18 -15.42 -1.53
C ARG A 54 -7.27 -16.10 -0.16
N ASP A 55 -6.47 -15.67 0.81
CA ASP A 55 -6.54 -16.17 2.20
C ASP A 55 -7.93 -15.88 2.81
N TRP A 56 -8.43 -14.66 2.65
CA TRP A 56 -9.78 -14.31 3.14
C TRP A 56 -10.91 -15.00 2.37
N ALA A 57 -10.74 -15.26 1.08
CA ALA A 57 -11.69 -16.04 0.30
C ALA A 57 -11.84 -17.46 0.86
N GLN A 58 -10.71 -18.12 1.15
CA GLN A 58 -10.69 -19.44 1.77
C GLN A 58 -11.35 -19.43 3.16
N LYS A 59 -11.03 -18.43 3.99
CA LYS A 59 -11.66 -18.26 5.31
C LYS A 59 -13.17 -18.02 5.19
N ALA A 60 -13.63 -17.19 4.27
CA ALA A 60 -15.06 -16.95 4.06
C ALA A 60 -15.78 -18.24 3.67
N GLN A 61 -15.21 -19.04 2.77
CA GLN A 61 -15.75 -20.34 2.39
C GLN A 61 -15.83 -21.31 3.58
N SER A 62 -14.77 -21.40 4.40
CA SER A 62 -14.76 -22.28 5.57
C SER A 62 -15.71 -21.84 6.70
N HIS A 63 -16.08 -20.56 6.72
CA HIS A 63 -17.02 -19.99 7.69
C HIS A 63 -18.48 -19.93 7.19
N GLY A 64 -18.80 -20.60 6.08
CA GLY A 64 -20.18 -20.67 5.58
C GLY A 64 -20.64 -19.40 4.85
N LEU A 65 -19.71 -18.60 4.34
CA LEU A 65 -19.96 -17.40 3.53
C LEU A 65 -19.45 -17.60 2.08
N PRO A 66 -19.96 -18.59 1.32
CA PRO A 66 -19.40 -18.94 0.02
C PRO A 66 -19.47 -17.80 -0.99
N GLU A 67 -20.58 -17.05 -1.04
CA GLU A 67 -20.71 -15.92 -1.97
C GLU A 67 -19.65 -14.83 -1.72
N ALA A 68 -19.36 -14.53 -0.45
CA ALA A 68 -18.31 -13.57 -0.12
C ALA A 68 -16.92 -14.09 -0.51
N GLY A 69 -16.68 -15.39 -0.32
CA GLY A 69 -15.42 -16.03 -0.74
C GLY A 69 -15.22 -16.03 -2.26
N ASP A 70 -16.29 -16.26 -3.02
CA ASP A 70 -16.26 -16.23 -4.48
C ASP A 70 -15.98 -14.81 -4.99
N ARG A 71 -16.63 -13.80 -4.39
CA ARG A 71 -16.37 -12.39 -4.71
C ARG A 71 -14.93 -11.97 -4.37
N LEU A 72 -14.38 -12.42 -3.24
CA LEU A 72 -12.98 -12.14 -2.89
C LEU A 72 -12.00 -12.81 -3.86
N SER A 73 -12.32 -14.02 -4.32
CA SER A 73 -11.53 -14.71 -5.34
C SER A 73 -11.56 -13.95 -6.66
N GLU A 74 -12.72 -13.47 -7.10
CA GLU A 74 -12.85 -12.64 -8.31
C GLU A 74 -12.02 -11.35 -8.20
N VAL A 75 -12.05 -10.66 -7.06
CA VAL A 75 -11.22 -9.46 -6.83
C VAL A 75 -9.74 -9.80 -6.90
N ALA A 76 -9.30 -10.93 -6.34
CA ALA A 76 -7.92 -11.38 -6.44
C ALA A 76 -7.47 -11.59 -7.90
N GLU A 77 -8.31 -12.22 -8.73
CA GLU A 77 -7.99 -12.43 -10.14
C GLU A 77 -7.95 -11.12 -10.93
N LEU A 78 -8.87 -10.19 -10.66
CA LEU A 78 -8.84 -8.86 -11.27
C LEU A 78 -7.56 -8.09 -10.91
N THR A 79 -7.16 -8.10 -9.64
CA THR A 79 -5.92 -7.46 -9.17
C THR A 79 -4.67 -8.12 -9.75
N ALA A 80 -4.66 -9.44 -9.90
CA ALA A 80 -3.59 -10.14 -10.61
C ALA A 80 -3.53 -9.71 -12.09
N GLY A 81 -4.68 -9.56 -12.74
CA GLY A 81 -4.78 -9.02 -14.09
C GLY A 81 -4.24 -7.59 -14.23
N LEU A 82 -4.48 -6.72 -13.23
CA LEU A 82 -3.88 -5.38 -13.18
C LEU A 82 -2.36 -5.44 -13.05
N THR A 83 -1.85 -6.34 -12.21
CA THR A 83 -0.40 -6.57 -12.01
C THR A 83 0.27 -6.92 -13.33
N GLY A 84 -0.32 -7.87 -14.09
CA GLY A 84 0.20 -8.22 -15.42
C GLY A 84 0.21 -7.07 -16.42
N LYS A 85 -0.71 -6.09 -16.32
CA LYS A 85 -0.66 -4.87 -17.14
C LYS A 85 0.47 -3.94 -16.70
N PHE A 86 0.71 -3.80 -15.39
CA PHE A 86 1.83 -3.01 -14.89
C PHE A 86 3.18 -3.59 -15.30
N GLU A 87 3.34 -4.91 -15.27
CA GLU A 87 4.54 -5.59 -15.76
C GLU A 87 4.78 -5.34 -17.26
N GLN A 88 3.72 -5.38 -18.07
CA GLN A 88 3.80 -5.05 -19.49
C GLN A 88 4.26 -3.60 -19.71
N ILE A 89 3.71 -2.65 -18.96
CA ILE A 89 4.15 -1.24 -19.03
C ILE A 89 5.61 -1.12 -18.61
N LEU A 90 6.01 -1.74 -17.50
CA LEU A 90 7.38 -1.74 -17.00
C LEU A 90 8.36 -2.27 -18.06
N ALA A 91 7.98 -3.33 -18.77
CA ALA A 91 8.75 -3.90 -19.86
C ALA A 91 8.87 -2.97 -21.09
N THR A 92 7.97 -1.99 -21.28
CA THR A 92 8.15 -0.97 -22.34
C THR A 92 9.17 0.10 -21.98
N LEU A 93 9.39 0.35 -20.69
CA LEU A 93 10.30 1.39 -20.19
C LEU A 93 11.73 0.90 -19.98
N LYS A 94 11.92 -0.41 -19.84
CA LYS A 94 13.23 -1.05 -19.63
C LYS A 94 13.87 -1.58 -20.93
N LYS A 95 13.32 -1.24 -22.10
CA LYS A 95 13.85 -1.58 -23.42
C LYS A 95 14.92 -0.59 -23.85
#